data_AF-A0A2K3MJ62-F1
#
_entry.id   AF-A0A2K3MJ62-F1
#
_cell.length_a   1.000
_cell.length_b   1.000
_cell.length_c   1.000
_cell.angle_alpha   90.00
_cell.angle_beta   90.00
_cell.angle_gamma   90.00
#
_symmetry.space_group_name_H-M   'P 1'
#
loop_
_entity.id
_entity.type
_entity.pdbx_description
1 polymer ?
#
loop_
_entity_poly.entity_id
_entity_poly.type
_entity_poly.pdbx_seq_one_letter_code
_entity_poly.pdbx_strand_id
1 'polypeptide(L)'
;MSNSNNPTPPKPTWVLPYVTENLLQVYTLGRKLGQGQFGITYHCTHNSTGRTYACKSIPKKKLLCKEDYDDVWREIQIMHHLSEHPNVVRIHGTYEDSFSVHLVMELCEGGELFDRIVKKGHYSERQAAKLIRTIVEVVEACHSLGVMHRDLKPENFLFDTFDEDAVLKTIDFGLSVFHKPDVVGLL
;
A
#
# COMPACT_ATOMS: atom_id res chain seq x y z
N MET A 1 0.20 31.58 33.17
CA MET A 1 -0.54 31.41 31.89
C MET A 1 0.41 31.80 30.76
N SER A 2 1.19 30.86 30.25
CA SER A 2 2.06 31.08 29.09
C SER A 2 1.30 30.68 27.83
N ASN A 3 0.79 31.66 27.10
CA ASN A 3 0.22 31.48 25.77
C ASN A 3 1.39 31.30 24.78
N SER A 4 1.77 30.06 24.48
CA SER A 4 2.69 29.76 23.39
C SER A 4 1.91 29.66 22.07
N ASN A 5 1.58 30.80 21.47
CA ASN A 5 1.23 30.89 20.06
C ASN A 5 2.51 30.69 19.23
N ASN A 6 3.01 29.46 19.15
CA ASN A 6 3.95 29.12 18.10
C ASN A 6 3.18 29.04 16.79
N PRO A 7 3.57 29.77 15.73
CA PRO A 7 2.97 29.60 14.43
C PRO A 7 3.18 28.16 13.97
N THR A 8 2.09 27.51 13.55
CA THR A 8 2.17 26.20 12.91
C THR A 8 3.07 26.32 11.68
N PRO A 9 4.05 25.41 11.49
CA PRO A 9 4.89 25.44 10.31
C PRO A 9 4.01 25.38 9.05
N PRO A 10 4.41 26.03 7.94
CA PRO A 10 3.66 25.99 6.69
C PRO A 10 3.48 24.54 6.25
N LYS A 11 2.27 24.20 5.79
CA LYS A 11 1.96 22.85 5.32
C LYS A 11 2.89 22.51 4.13
N PRO A 12 3.41 21.27 4.05
CA PRO A 12 4.10 20.83 2.86
C PRO A 12 3.18 20.95 1.64
N THR A 13 3.74 21.36 0.50
CA THR A 13 3.01 21.43 -0.77
C THR A 13 3.15 20.15 -1.61
N TRP A 14 4.17 19.35 -1.31
CA TRP A 14 4.51 18.13 -2.03
C TRP A 14 4.88 17.01 -1.06
N VAL A 15 4.54 15.78 -1.42
CA VAL A 15 4.88 14.54 -0.68
C VAL A 15 6.20 13.97 -1.21
N LEU A 16 6.37 13.90 -2.52
CA LEU A 16 7.56 13.35 -3.15
C LEU A 16 8.71 14.36 -3.06
N PRO A 17 9.94 13.91 -2.73
CA PRO A 17 11.11 14.78 -2.67
C PRO A 17 11.72 15.07 -4.05
N TYR A 18 11.05 14.66 -5.13
CA TYR A 18 11.49 14.82 -6.52
C TYR A 18 10.31 15.15 -7.43
N VAL A 19 10.60 15.80 -8.55
CA VAL A 19 9.60 16.12 -9.58
C VAL A 19 9.34 14.88 -10.43
N THR A 20 8.07 14.61 -10.72
CA THR A 20 7.65 13.51 -11.60
C THR A 20 7.04 14.06 -12.88
N GLU A 21 7.04 13.26 -13.95
CA GLU A 21 6.22 13.55 -15.11
C GLU A 21 4.72 13.47 -14.77
N ASN A 22 3.86 13.96 -15.68
CA ASN A 22 2.42 13.90 -15.46
C ASN A 22 1.93 12.44 -15.63
N LEU A 23 1.27 11.89 -14.60
CA LEU A 23 0.75 10.52 -14.62
C LEU A 23 -0.04 10.21 -15.90
N LEU A 24 -0.89 11.14 -16.36
CA LEU A 24 -1.79 10.91 -17.50
C LEU A 24 -1.05 10.87 -18.85
N GLN A 25 0.20 11.34 -18.91
CA GLN A 25 1.06 11.15 -20.08
C GLN A 25 1.59 9.71 -20.18
N VAL A 26 1.80 9.06 -19.02
CA VAL A 26 2.35 7.69 -18.94
C VAL A 26 1.27 6.62 -18.86
N TYR A 27 0.17 6.90 -18.16
CA TYR A 27 -0.90 5.94 -17.90
C TYR A 27 -2.28 6.51 -18.24
N THR A 28 -3.18 5.63 -18.67
CA THR A 28 -4.60 5.89 -18.77
C THR A 28 -5.31 5.31 -17.55
N LEU A 29 -5.98 6.17 -16.77
CA LEU A 29 -6.82 5.75 -15.65
C LEU A 29 -8.17 5.21 -16.16
N GLY A 30 -8.57 4.05 -15.66
CA GLY A 30 -9.80 3.35 -16.01
C GLY A 30 -10.79 3.29 -14.84
N ARG A 31 -11.48 2.15 -14.73
CA ARG A 31 -12.52 1.95 -13.70
C ARG A 31 -11.95 2.03 -12.28
N LYS A 32 -12.78 2.48 -11.34
CA LYS A 32 -12.49 2.37 -9.90
C LYS A 32 -12.44 0.89 -9.50
N LEU A 33 -11.39 0.52 -8.78
CA LEU A 33 -11.21 -0.81 -8.18
C LEU A 33 -11.62 -0.82 -6.71
N GLY A 34 -11.36 0.27 -5.99
CA GLY A 34 -11.65 0.35 -4.56
C GLY A 34 -11.49 1.76 -4.01
N GLN A 35 -11.83 1.93 -2.73
CA GLN A 35 -11.61 3.17 -2.00
C GLN A 35 -11.16 2.84 -0.58
N GLY A 36 -9.92 3.21 -0.28
CA GLY A 36 -9.38 3.14 1.07
C GLY A 36 -9.64 4.44 1.84
N GLN A 37 -9.10 4.49 3.05
CA GLN A 37 -9.17 5.67 3.93
C GLN A 37 -8.63 6.93 3.22
N PHE A 38 -7.44 6.81 2.63
CA PHE A 38 -6.70 7.97 2.11
C PHE A 38 -6.97 8.26 0.62
N GLY A 39 -7.41 7.27 -0.15
CA GLY A 39 -7.45 7.42 -1.61
C GLY A 39 -8.45 6.52 -2.33
N ILE A 40 -8.51 6.71 -3.64
CA ILE A 40 -9.29 5.86 -4.54
C ILE A 40 -8.30 5.09 -5.39
N THR A 41 -8.50 3.78 -5.51
CA THR A 41 -7.69 2.91 -6.36
C THR A 41 -8.41 2.70 -7.68
N TYR A 42 -7.71 2.93 -8.78
CA TYR A 42 -8.20 2.77 -10.15
C TYR A 42 -7.41 1.68 -10.86
N HIS A 43 -8.05 0.99 -11.79
CA HIS A 43 -7.33 0.27 -12.81
C HIS A 43 -6.61 1.30 -13.69
N CYS A 44 -5.38 1.04 -14.10
CA CYS A 44 -4.69 1.88 -15.08
C CYS A 44 -3.90 1.05 -16.09
N THR A 45 -3.66 1.63 -17.25
CA THR A 45 -2.93 1.00 -18.35
C THR A 45 -1.76 1.88 -18.76
N HIS A 46 -0.56 1.31 -18.83
CA HIS A 46 0.63 2.01 -19.32
C HIS A 46 0.51 2.27 -20.82
N ASN A 47 0.52 3.54 -21.22
CA ASN A 47 0.11 3.98 -22.55
C ASN A 47 0.94 3.33 -23.67
N SER A 48 2.26 3.19 -23.49
CA SER A 48 3.13 2.65 -24.53
C SER A 48 3.25 1.12 -24.56
N THR A 49 2.94 0.43 -23.46
CA THR A 49 3.16 -1.03 -23.35
C THR A 49 1.86 -1.82 -23.29
N GLY A 50 0.72 -1.16 -23.03
CA GLY A 50 -0.56 -1.81 -22.82
C GLY A 50 -0.66 -2.61 -21.51
N ARG A 51 0.39 -2.63 -20.69
CA ARG A 51 0.38 -3.36 -19.41
C ARG A 51 -0.55 -2.69 -18.40
N THR A 52 -1.25 -3.50 -17.62
CA THR A 52 -2.24 -3.06 -16.65
C THR A 52 -1.67 -3.06 -15.22
N TYR A 53 -2.18 -2.13 -14.42
CA TYR A 53 -1.72 -1.83 -13.07
C TYR A 53 -2.88 -1.35 -12.20
N ALA A 54 -2.65 -1.26 -10.89
CA ALA A 54 -3.51 -0.53 -9.97
C ALA A 54 -2.87 0.84 -9.65
N CYS A 55 -3.65 1.91 -9.65
CA CYS A 55 -3.22 3.25 -9.28
C CYS A 55 -4.02 3.77 -8.08
N LYS A 56 -3.39 3.86 -6.91
CA LYS A 56 -3.97 4.50 -5.72
C LYS A 56 -3.70 6.01 -5.81
N SER A 57 -4.77 6.79 -5.97
CA SER A 57 -4.72 8.25 -6.02
C SER A 57 -5.18 8.84 -4.68
N ILE A 58 -4.30 9.59 -4.03
CA ILE A 58 -4.51 10.25 -2.73
C ILE A 58 -4.64 11.76 -2.96
N PRO A 59 -5.86 12.33 -2.87
CA PRO A 59 -6.06 13.75 -3.05
C PRO A 59 -5.37 14.58 -1.96
N LYS A 60 -4.57 15.58 -2.33
CA LYS A 60 -3.89 16.50 -1.39
C LYS A 60 -4.86 17.24 -0.46
N LYS A 61 -6.11 17.45 -0.90
CA LYS A 61 -7.17 18.01 -0.05
C LYS A 61 -7.53 17.14 1.17
N LYS A 62 -7.15 15.87 1.19
CA LYS A 62 -7.29 14.98 2.35
C LYS A 62 -6.08 15.04 3.29
N LEU A 63 -4.98 15.68 2.88
CA LEU A 63 -3.77 15.85 3.67
C LEU A 63 -3.86 17.20 4.40
N LEU A 64 -4.29 17.15 5.66
CA LEU A 64 -4.68 18.32 6.45
C LEU A 64 -3.51 18.91 7.22
N CYS A 65 -2.55 18.10 7.65
CA CYS A 65 -1.36 18.53 8.38
C CYS A 65 -0.08 17.94 7.79
N LYS A 66 1.09 18.33 8.32
CA LYS A 66 2.39 17.84 7.85
C LYS A 66 2.51 16.32 8.03
N GLU A 67 1.96 15.81 9.12
CA GLU A 67 1.99 14.39 9.47
C GLU A 67 1.30 13.54 8.41
N ASP A 68 0.21 14.03 7.78
CA ASP A 68 -0.44 13.33 6.68
C ASP A 68 0.46 13.19 5.44
N TYR A 69 1.28 14.21 5.13
CA TYR A 69 2.25 14.15 4.04
C TYR A 69 3.39 13.17 4.37
N ASP A 70 3.88 13.23 5.62
CA ASP A 70 4.93 12.33 6.11
C ASP A 70 4.45 10.88 6.15
N ASP A 71 3.16 10.63 6.43
CA ASP A 71 2.54 9.31 6.43
C ASP A 71 2.44 8.72 5.02
N VAL A 72 2.00 9.50 4.02
CA VAL A 72 1.99 9.05 2.61
C VAL A 72 3.41 8.78 2.11
N TRP A 73 4.37 9.64 2.45
CA TRP A 73 5.77 9.40 2.09
C TRP A 73 6.32 8.12 2.74
N ARG A 74 6.00 7.88 4.02
CA ARG A 74 6.39 6.66 4.72
C ARG A 74 5.78 5.41 4.09
N GLU A 75 4.51 5.45 3.69
CA GLU A 75 3.85 4.36 2.97
C GLU A 75 4.64 3.99 1.71
N ILE A 76 5.00 4.99 0.89
CA ILE A 76 5.80 4.81 -0.33
C ILE A 76 7.16 4.15 0.00
N GLN A 77 7.85 4.65 1.03
CA GLN A 77 9.14 4.09 1.45
C GLN A 77 9.03 2.63 1.90
N ILE A 78 8.01 2.30 2.70
CA ILE A 78 7.78 0.94 3.19
C ILE A 78 7.46 -0.01 2.02
N MET A 79 6.61 0.41 1.08
CA MET A 79 6.28 -0.38 -0.10
C MET A 79 7.51 -0.66 -0.97
N HIS A 80 8.38 0.34 -1.18
CA HIS A 80 9.66 0.12 -1.86
C HIS A 80 10.58 -0.81 -1.09
N HIS A 81 10.60 -0.72 0.24
CA HIS A 81 11.47 -1.55 1.07
C HIS A 81 11.06 -3.03 1.06
N LEU A 82 9.76 -3.31 0.88
CA LEU A 82 9.18 -4.65 0.87
C LEU A 82 8.90 -5.21 -0.53
N SER A 83 9.22 -4.47 -1.60
CA SER A 83 8.74 -4.75 -2.96
C SER A 83 9.21 -6.08 -3.57
N GLU A 84 10.29 -6.65 -3.04
CA GLU A 84 10.86 -7.92 -3.50
C GLU A 84 10.22 -9.14 -2.83
N HIS A 85 9.39 -8.95 -1.79
CA HIS A 85 8.72 -10.07 -1.14
C HIS A 85 7.55 -10.57 -2.01
N PRO A 86 7.46 -11.88 -2.32
CA PRO A 86 6.47 -12.40 -3.26
C PRO A 86 5.02 -12.18 -2.81
N ASN A 87 4.77 -12.12 -1.50
CA ASN A 87 3.44 -11.89 -0.91
C ASN A 87 3.14 -10.41 -0.59
N VAL A 88 3.95 -9.47 -1.06
CA VAL A 88 3.70 -8.02 -0.92
C VAL A 88 3.43 -7.44 -2.30
N VAL A 89 2.48 -6.51 -2.39
CA VAL A 89 2.17 -5.79 -3.63
C VAL A 89 3.39 -5.00 -4.08
N ARG A 90 3.80 -5.20 -5.34
CA ARG A 90 4.96 -4.46 -5.86
C ARG A 90 4.56 -3.06 -6.27
N ILE A 91 5.25 -2.05 -5.72
CA ILE A 91 5.15 -0.67 -6.22
C ILE A 91 5.98 -0.54 -7.51
N HIS A 92 5.38 0.00 -8.56
CA HIS A 92 5.99 0.18 -9.87
C HIS A 92 6.48 1.62 -10.09
N GLY A 93 5.78 2.60 -9.52
CA GLY A 93 6.19 3.99 -9.60
C GLY A 93 5.26 4.92 -8.84
N THR A 94 5.75 6.13 -8.60
CA THR A 94 4.99 7.19 -7.91
C THR A 94 5.00 8.46 -8.73
N TYR A 95 3.87 9.15 -8.74
CA TYR A 95 3.66 10.38 -9.48
C TYR A 95 2.95 11.38 -8.58
N GLU A 96 3.22 12.66 -8.76
CA GLU A 96 2.55 13.70 -8.01
C GLU A 96 2.23 14.89 -8.92
N ASP A 97 1.03 15.43 -8.75
CA ASP A 97 0.60 16.67 -9.40
C ASP A 97 0.11 17.70 -8.36
N SER A 98 -0.46 18.81 -8.81
CA SER A 98 -0.97 19.86 -7.92
C SER A 98 -2.14 19.42 -7.04
N PHE A 99 -2.79 18.31 -7.36
CA PHE A 99 -4.04 17.86 -6.73
C PHE A 99 -3.90 16.55 -5.97
N SER A 100 -3.02 15.64 -6.39
CA SER A 100 -2.94 14.28 -5.85
C SER A 100 -1.53 13.69 -5.88
N VAL A 101 -1.30 12.71 -5.02
CA VAL A 101 -0.19 11.75 -5.09
C VAL A 101 -0.73 10.43 -5.62
N HIS A 102 0.01 9.77 -6.50
CA HIS A 102 -0.39 8.56 -7.21
C HIS A 102 0.64 7.45 -7.03
N LEU A 103 0.20 6.30 -6.55
CA LEU A 103 1.02 5.10 -6.39
C LEU A 103 0.57 4.08 -7.43
N VAL A 104 1.41 3.81 -8.42
CA VAL A 104 1.19 2.76 -9.42
C VAL A 104 1.81 1.46 -8.91
N MET A 105 1.00 0.42 -8.84
CA MET A 105 1.29 -0.86 -8.18
C MET A 105 0.89 -2.01 -9.09
N GLU A 106 1.41 -3.20 -8.81
CA GLU A 106 0.92 -4.42 -9.47
C GLU A 106 -0.60 -4.57 -9.29
N LEU A 107 -1.27 -5.08 -10.31
CA LEU A 107 -2.70 -5.33 -10.28
C LEU A 107 -2.95 -6.76 -9.78
N CYS A 108 -3.70 -6.88 -8.67
CA CYS A 108 -4.19 -8.16 -8.18
C CYS A 108 -5.64 -8.37 -8.64
N GLU A 109 -5.87 -9.29 -9.56
CA GLU A 109 -7.19 -9.53 -10.16
C GLU A 109 -7.98 -10.65 -9.46
N GLY A 110 -7.30 -11.48 -8.68
CA GLY A 110 -7.86 -12.70 -8.07
C GLY A 110 -8.92 -12.51 -6.99
N GLY A 111 -9.24 -11.28 -6.63
CA GLY A 111 -10.24 -10.89 -5.64
C GLY A 111 -9.74 -11.00 -4.19
N GLU A 112 -10.60 -10.61 -3.26
CA GLU A 112 -10.31 -10.59 -1.83
C GLU A 112 -10.20 -11.99 -1.24
N LEU A 113 -9.32 -12.13 -0.24
CA LEU A 113 -9.12 -13.37 0.49
C LEU A 113 -10.43 -13.94 1.04
N PHE A 114 -11.21 -13.09 1.70
CA PHE A 114 -12.43 -13.49 2.39
C PHE A 114 -13.50 -13.97 1.40
N ASP A 115 -13.69 -13.24 0.29
CA ASP A 115 -14.64 -13.61 -0.75
C ASP A 115 -14.37 -14.99 -1.34
N ARG A 116 -13.09 -15.32 -1.56
CA ARG A 116 -12.71 -16.67 -2.01
C ARG A 116 -13.02 -17.75 -0.99
N ILE A 117 -12.78 -17.49 0.29
CA ILE A 117 -13.08 -18.43 1.37
C ILE A 117 -14.59 -18.69 1.40
N VAL A 118 -15.40 -17.64 1.38
CA VAL A 118 -16.87 -17.75 1.38
C VAL A 118 -17.37 -18.49 0.14
N LYS A 119 -16.86 -18.16 -1.05
CA LYS A 119 -17.29 -18.79 -2.32
C LYS A 119 -16.97 -20.29 -2.39
N LYS A 120 -15.89 -20.75 -1.77
CA LYS A 120 -15.54 -22.19 -1.73
C LYS A 120 -16.49 -23.01 -0.86
N GLY A 121 -17.16 -22.41 0.12
CA GLY A 121 -18.12 -23.05 1.02
C GLY A 121 -17.49 -23.98 2.06
N HIS A 122 -16.62 -24.90 1.65
CA HIS A 122 -15.83 -25.75 2.54
C HIS A 122 -14.35 -25.36 2.47
N TYR A 123 -13.79 -24.99 3.62
CA TYR A 123 -12.39 -24.67 3.77
C TYR A 123 -11.78 -25.54 4.87
N SER A 124 -10.90 -26.47 4.48
CA SER A 124 -10.27 -27.38 5.43
C SER A 124 -9.24 -26.67 6.31
N GLU A 125 -8.98 -27.20 7.50
CA GLU A 125 -7.90 -26.71 8.37
C GLU A 125 -6.55 -26.70 7.66
N ARG A 126 -6.29 -27.68 6.78
CA ARG A 126 -5.06 -27.74 5.97
C ARG A 126 -4.95 -26.56 5.01
N GLN A 127 -6.05 -26.11 4.42
CA GLN A 127 -6.07 -24.93 3.57
C GLN A 127 -5.91 -23.65 4.40
N ALA A 128 -6.59 -23.58 5.55
CA ALA A 128 -6.47 -22.44 6.46
C ALA A 128 -5.02 -22.28 6.97
N ALA A 129 -4.37 -23.37 7.35
CA ALA A 129 -2.98 -23.38 7.79
C ALA A 129 -2.02 -22.87 6.70
N LYS A 130 -2.27 -23.17 5.42
CA LYS A 130 -1.47 -22.62 4.31
C LYS A 130 -1.62 -21.11 4.20
N LEU A 131 -2.84 -20.58 4.28
CA LEU A 131 -3.09 -19.13 4.24
C LEU A 131 -2.44 -18.42 5.42
N ILE A 132 -2.65 -18.93 6.63
CA ILE A 132 -2.08 -18.35 7.84
C ILE A 132 -0.56 -18.35 7.78
N ARG A 133 0.07 -19.41 7.27
CA ARG A 133 1.52 -19.42 7.04
C ARG A 133 1.95 -18.27 6.13
N THR A 134 1.27 -18.06 5.00
CA THR A 134 1.59 -16.94 4.10
C THR A 134 1.40 -15.57 4.75
N ILE A 135 0.35 -15.39 5.56
CA ILE A 135 0.15 -14.15 6.32
C ILE A 135 1.30 -13.94 7.32
N VAL A 136 1.73 -15.00 8.00
CA VAL A 136 2.87 -14.94 8.94
C VAL A 136 4.19 -14.66 8.23
N GLU A 137 4.41 -15.21 7.02
CA GLU A 137 5.58 -14.91 6.17
C GLU A 137 5.63 -13.41 5.81
N VAL A 138 4.48 -12.77 5.51
CA VAL A 138 4.42 -11.31 5.31
C VAL A 138 4.80 -10.56 6.59
N VAL A 139 4.30 -11.00 7.76
CA VAL A 139 4.62 -10.38 9.05
C VAL A 139 6.10 -10.50 9.37
N GLU A 140 6.68 -11.67 9.15
CA GLU A 140 8.12 -11.91 9.29
C GLU A 140 8.91 -10.97 8.38
N ALA A 141 8.54 -10.87 7.09
CA ALA A 141 9.21 -9.98 6.15
C ALA A 141 9.17 -8.52 6.63
N CYS A 142 8.01 -8.03 7.06
CA CYS A 142 7.86 -6.69 7.65
C CYS A 142 8.79 -6.52 8.85
N HIS A 143 8.72 -7.44 9.83
CA HIS A 143 9.46 -7.31 11.08
C HIS A 143 10.98 -7.42 10.90
N SER A 144 11.45 -8.30 10.00
CA SER A 144 12.87 -8.47 9.67
C SER A 144 13.50 -7.21 9.07
N LEU A 145 12.66 -6.37 8.44
CA LEU A 145 13.02 -5.10 7.83
C LEU A 145 12.63 -3.88 8.70
N GLY A 146 12.29 -4.11 9.97
CA GLY A 146 11.95 -3.06 10.91
C GLY A 146 10.68 -2.30 10.53
N VAL A 147 9.66 -2.99 10.01
CA VAL A 147 8.35 -2.43 9.68
C VAL A 147 7.28 -3.09 10.53
N MET A 148 6.38 -2.31 11.11
CA MET A 148 5.13 -2.81 11.69
C MET A 148 3.96 -2.47 10.76
N HIS A 149 3.20 -3.49 10.32
CA HIS A 149 2.09 -3.30 9.38
C HIS A 149 0.90 -2.52 9.99
N ARG A 150 0.53 -2.88 11.23
CA ARG A 150 -0.55 -2.30 12.07
C ARG A 150 -1.99 -2.41 11.57
N ASP A 151 -2.24 -2.80 10.32
CA ASP A 151 -3.60 -2.99 9.78
C ASP A 151 -3.78 -4.32 9.03
N LEU A 152 -3.46 -5.44 9.68
CA LEU A 152 -3.66 -6.77 9.07
C LEU A 152 -5.11 -7.20 9.22
N LYS A 153 -5.82 -7.26 8.10
CA LYS A 153 -7.22 -7.70 8.01
C LYS A 153 -7.48 -8.33 6.64
N PRO A 154 -8.48 -9.23 6.50
CA PRO A 154 -8.72 -9.96 5.26
C PRO A 154 -8.85 -9.08 4.00
N GLU A 155 -9.41 -7.88 4.13
CA GLU A 155 -9.61 -6.89 3.06
C GLU A 155 -8.29 -6.36 2.47
N ASN A 156 -7.20 -6.42 3.24
CA ASN A 156 -5.87 -6.01 2.81
C ASN A 156 -5.08 -7.13 2.13
N PHE A 157 -5.72 -8.28 1.86
CA PHE A 157 -5.12 -9.40 1.14
C PHE A 157 -5.93 -9.73 -0.12
N LEU A 158 -5.27 -9.61 -1.27
CA LEU A 158 -5.81 -9.97 -2.58
C LEU A 158 -5.04 -11.14 -3.18
N PHE A 159 -5.71 -11.96 -3.98
CA PHE A 159 -5.01 -12.90 -4.85
C PHE A 159 -4.56 -12.20 -6.14
N ASP A 160 -3.36 -12.53 -6.62
CA ASP A 160 -2.80 -11.93 -7.85
C ASP A 160 -3.63 -12.25 -9.10
N THR A 161 -4.10 -13.50 -9.23
CA THR A 161 -4.81 -14.05 -10.39
C THR A 161 -6.03 -14.85 -9.95
N PHE A 162 -6.92 -15.25 -10.88
CA PHE A 162 -8.10 -16.08 -10.59
C PHE A 162 -7.79 -17.57 -10.34
N ASP A 163 -6.54 -17.98 -10.48
CA ASP A 163 -6.13 -19.38 -10.41
C ASP A 163 -6.26 -19.94 -8.98
N GLU A 164 -6.38 -21.27 -8.86
CA GLU A 164 -6.56 -21.92 -7.55
C GLU A 164 -5.31 -21.83 -6.66
N ASP A 165 -4.13 -21.78 -7.29
CA ASP A 165 -2.80 -21.66 -6.68
C ASP A 165 -2.25 -20.23 -6.72
N ALA A 166 -3.11 -19.24 -7.04
CA ALA A 166 -2.79 -17.82 -7.05
C ALA A 166 -2.07 -17.36 -5.77
N VAL A 167 -1.12 -16.43 -5.94
CA VAL A 167 -0.32 -15.89 -4.84
C VAL A 167 -1.17 -14.89 -4.04
N LEU A 168 -1.16 -15.03 -2.73
CA LEU A 168 -1.77 -14.06 -1.82
C LEU A 168 -0.83 -12.87 -1.64
N LYS A 169 -1.35 -11.65 -1.84
CA LYS A 169 -0.63 -10.38 -1.81
C LYS A 169 -1.23 -9.45 -0.76
N THR A 170 -0.38 -8.88 0.09
CA THR A 170 -0.74 -7.77 0.98
C THR A 170 -0.66 -6.45 0.23
N ILE A 171 -1.72 -5.64 0.28
CA ILE A 171 -1.90 -4.50 -0.62
C ILE A 171 -1.92 -3.10 0.03
N ASP A 172 -1.92 -2.98 1.37
CA ASP A 172 -2.09 -1.68 2.02
C ASP A 172 -1.14 -1.49 3.21
N PHE A 173 -0.25 -0.51 3.09
CA PHE A 173 0.72 -0.13 4.14
C PHE A 173 0.47 1.28 4.67
N GLY A 174 -0.70 1.87 4.39
CA GLY A 174 -1.00 3.27 4.76
C GLY A 174 -1.01 3.55 6.27
N LEU A 175 -1.13 2.50 7.10
CA LEU A 175 -0.99 2.61 8.56
C LEU A 175 0.32 2.04 9.06
N SER A 176 1.24 1.61 8.21
CA SER A 176 2.51 1.01 8.62
C SER A 176 3.53 2.04 9.10
N VAL A 177 4.47 1.60 9.94
CA VAL A 177 5.56 2.43 10.46
C VAL A 177 6.88 1.68 10.45
N PHE A 178 7.97 2.42 10.30
CA PHE A 178 9.27 1.90 10.67
C PHE A 178 9.35 1.77 12.19
N HIS A 179 9.79 0.61 12.65
CA HIS A 179 10.05 0.27 14.02
C HIS A 179 11.50 -0.20 14.14
N LYS A 180 12.26 0.49 14.98
CA LYS A 180 13.50 -0.06 15.49
C LYS A 180 13.16 -0.75 16.81
N PRO A 181 13.29 -2.08 16.93
CA PRO A 181 13.24 -2.69 18.24
C PRO A 181 14.37 -2.08 19.07
N ASP A 182 14.06 -1.67 20.30
CA ASP A 182 15.08 -1.25 21.24
C ASP A 182 16.09 -2.39 21.32
N VAL A 183 17.36 -2.09 21.01
CA VAL A 183 18.44 -3.02 21.31
C VAL A 183 18.44 -3.10 22.83
N VAL A 184 17.82 -4.13 23.39
CA VAL A 184 18.05 -4.49 24.78
C VAL A 184 19.54 -4.81 24.81
N GLY A 185 20.33 -3.84 25.23
CA GLY A 185 21.76 -4.02 25.40
C GLY A 185 21.93 -5.24 26.28
N LEU A 186 22.49 -6.31 25.72
CA LEU A 186 23.08 -7.37 26.51
C LEU A 186 24.22 -6.72 27.29
N LEU A 187 23.89 -6.24 28.49
CA LEU A 187 24.84 -6.02 29.58
C LEU A 187 25.28 -7.38 30.12
#